data_AF-A0A956YX18-F1
#
_entry.id   AF-A0A956YX18-F1
#
_cell.length_a   1.000
_cell.length_b   1.000
_cell.length_c   1.000
_cell.angle_alpha   90.00
_cell.angle_beta   90.00
_cell.angle_gamma   90.00
#
_symmetry.space_group_name_H-M   'P 1'
#
loop_
_entity.id
_entity.type
_entity.pdbx_description
1 polymer ?
#
loop_
_entity_poly.entity_id
_entity_poly.type
_entity_poly.pdbx_seq_one_letter_code
_entity_poly.pdbx_strand_id
1 'polypeptide(L)'
;MKRRSLYVCLSFLLILFSNAWVLAQAVDMPDSVTIAGTIQSALGCSGDWQPECAMTHLDFDEEDQLCEASFYLPVGAYEYKAALNDSWDLNYGAGAEQNGPNIPLVLDEDRTVTFYFDANTGWITDDVNTLIVNVPGSYQSEIGCADDWAPTCLRSWLQDPDGDGVFTFRTGAIPAGAYEAKVAADQSWALNWGANGAQNGANIPFVVPEDNTLVEFVFNTSDHVMTINVGGEAASTLVGNLFTAQAHWVT
;
A
#
# COMPACT_ATOMS: atom_id res chain seq x y z
N MET A 1 47.89 29.18 59.26
CA MET A 1 46.69 29.92 58.80
C MET A 1 46.08 29.15 57.64
N LYS A 2 44.92 28.51 57.87
CA LYS A 2 44.29 27.52 56.97
C LYS A 2 43.48 28.21 55.86
N ARG A 3 43.66 27.72 54.64
CA ARG A 3 43.00 28.13 53.39
C ARG A 3 41.48 27.94 53.49
N ARG A 4 40.69 28.94 53.07
CA ARG A 4 39.23 28.84 52.91
C ARG A 4 38.93 28.57 51.43
N SER A 5 38.46 27.37 51.11
CA SER A 5 37.95 27.02 49.78
C SER A 5 36.49 27.44 49.66
N LEU A 6 36.18 28.16 48.59
CA LEU A 6 34.85 28.60 48.20
C LEU A 6 34.24 27.51 47.29
N TYR A 7 33.14 26.88 47.73
CA TYR A 7 32.39 25.91 46.91
C TYR A 7 31.32 26.68 46.10
N VAL A 8 31.45 26.67 44.78
CA VAL A 8 30.39 27.10 43.85
C VAL A 8 29.53 25.87 43.55
N CYS A 9 28.28 25.89 44.00
CA CYS A 9 27.30 24.85 43.72
C CYS A 9 26.67 25.15 42.34
N LEU A 10 27.09 24.43 41.30
CA LEU A 10 26.53 24.52 39.95
C LEU A 10 25.35 23.56 39.85
N SER A 11 24.14 24.07 40.07
CA SER A 11 22.88 23.32 39.89
C SER A 11 22.60 23.14 38.39
N PHE A 12 22.83 21.94 37.87
CA PHE A 12 22.40 21.52 36.53
C PHE A 12 20.87 21.26 36.56
N LEU A 13 20.10 22.07 35.85
CA LEU A 13 18.69 21.82 35.57
C LEU A 13 18.59 20.88 34.36
N LEU A 14 18.34 19.59 34.60
CA LEU A 14 18.11 18.60 33.56
C LEU A 14 16.71 18.83 32.97
N ILE A 15 16.62 19.36 31.75
CA ILE A 15 15.37 19.39 30.98
C ILE A 15 15.18 17.99 30.41
N LEU A 16 14.29 17.21 31.01
CA LEU A 16 13.81 15.95 30.46
C LEU A 16 12.95 16.26 29.23
N PHE A 17 13.53 16.17 28.04
CA PHE A 17 12.76 16.06 26.81
C PHE A 17 12.12 14.68 26.80
N SER A 18 10.81 14.63 27.07
CA SER A 18 9.99 13.44 26.83
C SER A 18 9.98 13.18 25.33
N ASN A 19 10.77 12.23 24.86
CA ASN A 19 10.60 11.65 23.53
C ASN A 19 9.25 10.91 23.53
N ALA A 20 8.20 11.61 23.15
CA ALA A 20 6.96 10.97 22.76
C ALA A 20 7.23 10.26 21.44
N TRP A 21 7.56 8.97 21.52
CA TRP A 21 7.55 8.08 20.38
C TRP A 21 6.13 8.12 19.82
N VAL A 22 5.96 8.71 18.64
CA VAL A 22 4.74 8.53 17.87
C VAL A 22 4.82 7.10 17.34
N LEU A 23 4.15 6.18 18.03
CA LEU A 23 3.89 4.87 17.44
C LEU A 23 3.01 5.10 16.21
N ALA A 24 3.37 4.48 15.08
CA ALA A 24 2.45 4.34 13.96
C ALA A 24 1.11 3.86 14.51
N GLN A 25 0.00 4.49 14.11
CA GLN A 25 -1.31 3.98 14.46
C GLN A 25 -1.38 2.54 13.94
N ALA A 26 -1.54 1.57 14.83
CA ALA A 26 -1.93 0.23 14.43
C ALA A 26 -3.26 0.40 13.70
N VAL A 27 -3.28 0.08 12.41
CA VAL A 27 -4.55 -0.03 11.70
C VAL A 27 -5.30 -1.18 12.33
N ASP A 28 -6.52 -0.88 12.76
CA ASP A 28 -7.41 -1.88 13.33
C ASP A 28 -7.81 -2.80 12.18
N MET A 29 -7.07 -3.90 12.05
CA MET A 29 -7.34 -4.90 11.02
C MET A 29 -8.75 -5.43 11.24
N PRO A 30 -9.59 -5.49 10.20
CA PRO A 30 -10.92 -6.07 10.33
C PRO A 30 -10.83 -7.54 10.75
N ASP A 31 -11.83 -8.02 11.49
CA ASP A 31 -11.95 -9.42 11.91
C ASP A 31 -12.09 -10.35 10.69
N SER A 32 -12.65 -9.85 9.59
CA SER A 32 -12.72 -10.55 8.30
C SER A 32 -12.77 -9.58 7.13
N VAL A 33 -12.28 -10.04 5.98
CA VAL A 33 -12.44 -9.38 4.67
C VAL A 33 -13.05 -10.41 3.72
N THR A 34 -14.26 -10.15 3.24
CA THR A 34 -14.99 -11.05 2.34
C THR A 34 -15.07 -10.45 0.95
N ILE A 35 -14.68 -11.21 -0.07
CA ILE A 35 -15.00 -10.87 -1.46
C ILE A 35 -16.47 -11.23 -1.72
N ALA A 36 -17.36 -10.28 -1.46
CA ALA A 36 -18.79 -10.42 -1.61
C ALA A 36 -19.22 -9.96 -3.00
N GLY A 37 -19.90 -10.83 -3.74
CA GLY A 37 -20.21 -10.59 -5.15
C GLY A 37 -20.88 -11.78 -5.84
N THR A 38 -21.02 -11.69 -7.15
CA THR A 38 -21.58 -12.77 -7.99
C THR A 38 -20.62 -13.95 -8.20
N ILE A 39 -19.39 -13.84 -7.69
CA ILE A 39 -18.41 -14.94 -7.67
C ILE A 39 -18.80 -16.03 -6.65
N GLN A 40 -19.56 -15.68 -5.62
CA GLN A 40 -19.70 -16.48 -4.41
C GLN A 40 -20.45 -17.80 -4.65
N SER A 41 -21.51 -17.78 -5.45
CA SER A 41 -22.21 -19.03 -5.82
C SER A 41 -21.30 -19.98 -6.60
N ALA A 42 -20.39 -19.46 -7.42
CA ALA A 42 -19.40 -20.28 -8.14
C ALA A 42 -18.36 -20.90 -7.20
N LEU A 43 -18.08 -20.25 -6.07
CA LEU A 43 -17.12 -20.68 -5.03
C LEU A 43 -17.76 -21.49 -3.90
N GLY A 44 -19.05 -21.80 -4.01
CA GLY A 44 -19.76 -22.70 -3.09
C GLY A 44 -20.47 -22.02 -1.91
N CYS A 45 -20.59 -20.69 -1.91
CA CYS A 45 -21.50 -20.00 -1.01
C CYS A 45 -22.96 -20.37 -1.31
N SER A 46 -23.85 -20.17 -0.33
CA SER A 46 -25.28 -20.46 -0.49
C SER A 46 -26.00 -19.52 -1.47
N GLY A 47 -25.38 -18.39 -1.78
CA GLY A 47 -25.80 -17.42 -2.78
C GLY A 47 -24.74 -16.34 -2.98
N ASP A 48 -25.10 -15.31 -3.75
CA ASP A 48 -24.27 -14.14 -4.02
C ASP A 48 -24.52 -13.01 -3.03
N TRP A 49 -23.55 -12.09 -2.92
CA TRP A 49 -23.61 -10.89 -2.07
C TRP A 49 -23.79 -11.18 -0.57
N GLN A 50 -23.11 -12.22 -0.09
CA GLN A 50 -23.13 -12.70 1.30
C GLN A 50 -21.83 -12.29 2.02
N PRO A 51 -21.81 -11.16 2.75
CA PRO A 51 -20.61 -10.71 3.45
C PRO A 51 -20.13 -11.71 4.51
N GLU A 52 -21.01 -12.55 5.03
CA GLU A 52 -20.72 -13.60 6.01
C GLU A 52 -20.19 -14.91 5.40
N CYS A 53 -20.05 -15.01 4.08
CA CYS A 53 -19.60 -16.24 3.46
C CYS A 53 -18.08 -16.45 3.62
N ALA A 54 -17.72 -17.29 4.60
CA ALA A 54 -16.34 -17.68 4.89
C ALA A 54 -15.56 -18.30 3.71
N MET A 55 -16.26 -18.85 2.70
CA MET A 55 -15.61 -19.46 1.52
C MET A 55 -14.88 -18.44 0.65
N THR A 56 -15.20 -17.16 0.79
CA THR A 56 -14.59 -16.05 0.04
C THR A 56 -13.91 -15.04 0.96
N HIS A 57 -13.48 -15.48 2.15
CA HIS A 57 -12.62 -14.68 3.00
C HIS A 57 -11.23 -14.57 2.38
N LEU A 58 -10.62 -13.40 2.54
CA LEU A 58 -9.19 -13.22 2.33
C LEU A 58 -8.43 -13.56 3.62
N ASP A 59 -7.24 -14.11 3.47
CA ASP A 59 -6.33 -14.39 4.58
C ASP A 59 -5.40 -13.18 4.77
N PHE A 60 -5.13 -12.81 6.02
CA PHE A 60 -4.15 -11.75 6.30
C PHE A 60 -2.73 -12.30 6.19
N ASP A 61 -1.93 -11.67 5.34
CA ASP A 61 -0.50 -11.91 5.22
C ASP A 61 0.27 -10.93 6.13
N GLU A 62 0.96 -11.47 7.16
CA GLU A 62 1.74 -10.66 8.10
C GLU A 62 3.02 -10.07 7.47
N GLU A 63 3.59 -10.71 6.46
CA GLU A 63 4.77 -10.19 5.77
C GLU A 63 4.38 -8.94 4.97
N ASP A 64 3.31 -9.03 4.20
CA ASP A 64 2.87 -7.97 3.30
C ASP A 64 1.96 -6.92 3.95
N GLN A 65 1.35 -7.26 5.11
CA GLN A 65 0.33 -6.44 5.77
C GLN A 65 -0.90 -6.20 4.89
N LEU A 66 -1.25 -7.19 4.07
CA LEU A 66 -2.39 -7.18 3.15
C LEU A 66 -3.30 -8.38 3.43
N CYS A 67 -4.56 -8.29 3.01
CA CYS A 67 -5.43 -9.45 2.94
C CYS A 67 -5.45 -9.98 1.51
N GLU A 68 -5.20 -11.27 1.32
CA GLU A 68 -5.16 -11.90 0.01
C GLU A 68 -5.77 -13.31 0.00
N ALA A 69 -6.28 -13.71 -1.17
CA ALA A 69 -6.66 -15.10 -1.44
C ALA A 69 -6.78 -15.33 -2.94
N SER A 70 -6.51 -16.57 -3.37
CA SER A 70 -6.68 -17.00 -4.75
C SER A 70 -7.86 -17.96 -4.88
N PHE A 71 -8.73 -17.72 -5.86
CA PHE A 71 -9.89 -18.56 -6.14
C PHE A 71 -9.87 -19.02 -7.60
N TYR A 72 -10.20 -20.30 -7.83
CA TYR A 72 -10.40 -20.82 -9.19
C TYR A 72 -11.82 -20.47 -9.66
N LEU A 73 -11.92 -19.63 -10.68
CA LEU A 73 -13.18 -19.12 -11.22
C LEU A 73 -13.37 -19.58 -12.67
N PRO A 74 -14.58 -20.06 -13.03
CA PRO A 74 -14.93 -20.32 -14.43
C PRO A 74 -14.93 -19.06 -15.29
N VAL A 75 -14.85 -19.25 -16.60
CA VAL A 75 -15.13 -18.20 -17.60
C VAL A 75 -16.48 -17.53 -17.33
N GLY A 76 -16.51 -16.19 -17.35
CA GLY A 76 -17.72 -15.46 -17.00
C GLY A 76 -17.51 -13.97 -16.74
N ALA A 77 -18.63 -13.28 -16.54
CA ALA A 77 -18.64 -11.90 -16.07
C ALA A 77 -19.19 -11.87 -14.64
N TYR A 78 -18.42 -11.26 -13.75
CA TYR A 78 -18.68 -11.18 -12.33
C TYR A 78 -18.62 -9.72 -11.85
N GLU A 79 -19.16 -9.49 -10.67
CA GLU A 79 -19.01 -8.25 -9.93
C GLU A 79 -18.75 -8.57 -8.47
N TYR A 80 -17.94 -7.73 -7.79
CA TYR A 80 -17.59 -7.94 -6.40
C TYR A 80 -17.26 -6.65 -5.65
N LYS A 81 -17.18 -6.76 -4.33
CA LYS A 81 -16.73 -5.75 -3.35
C LYS A 81 -16.00 -6.43 -2.20
N ALA A 82 -15.25 -5.67 -1.41
CA ALA A 82 -14.73 -6.13 -0.13
C ALA A 82 -15.71 -5.73 1.00
N ALA A 83 -16.31 -6.70 1.67
CA ALA A 83 -17.14 -6.50 2.86
C ALA A 83 -16.32 -6.85 4.11
N LEU A 84 -16.40 -6.03 5.16
CA LEU A 84 -15.60 -6.22 6.37
C LEU A 84 -16.45 -6.71 7.54
N ASN A 85 -15.85 -7.52 8.42
CA ASN A 85 -16.45 -8.00 9.66
C ASN A 85 -17.79 -8.73 9.44
N ASP A 86 -17.85 -9.57 8.39
CA ASP A 86 -19.01 -10.37 8.02
C ASP A 86 -20.31 -9.55 7.81
N SER A 87 -20.18 -8.24 7.51
CA SER A 87 -21.31 -7.30 7.38
C SER A 87 -21.10 -6.31 6.23
N TRP A 88 -22.18 -5.65 5.83
CA TRP A 88 -22.14 -4.53 4.88
C TRP A 88 -21.89 -3.18 5.55
N ASP A 89 -21.79 -3.10 6.88
CA ASP A 89 -21.61 -1.83 7.61
C ASP A 89 -20.35 -1.06 7.17
N LEU A 90 -19.27 -1.79 6.89
CA LEU A 90 -18.04 -1.27 6.32
C LEU A 90 -17.66 -2.13 5.13
N ASN A 91 -17.60 -1.51 3.95
CA ASN A 91 -17.26 -2.19 2.72
C ASN A 91 -16.62 -1.21 1.74
N TYR A 92 -15.81 -1.73 0.84
CA TYR A 92 -15.10 -0.96 -0.19
C TYR A 92 -15.40 -1.54 -1.57
N GLY A 93 -15.53 -0.63 -2.54
CA GLY A 93 -15.76 -0.96 -3.94
C GLY A 93 -14.74 -0.30 -4.86
N ALA A 94 -15.12 -0.04 -6.11
CA ALA A 94 -14.29 0.66 -7.08
C ALA A 94 -13.82 2.02 -6.53
N GLY A 95 -12.59 2.42 -6.85
CA GLY A 95 -12.03 3.69 -6.37
C GLY A 95 -11.49 3.67 -4.94
N ALA A 96 -11.40 2.49 -4.30
CA ALA A 96 -11.18 2.37 -2.84
C ALA A 96 -12.24 3.14 -2.02
N GLU A 97 -13.42 3.38 -2.60
CA GLU A 97 -14.47 4.16 -1.95
C GLU A 97 -15.24 3.31 -0.95
N GLN A 98 -15.41 3.82 0.27
CA GLN A 98 -16.32 3.21 1.23
C GLN A 98 -17.75 3.26 0.68
N ASN A 99 -18.44 2.14 0.68
CA ASN A 99 -19.73 1.98 0.00
C ASN A 99 -19.68 2.27 -1.51
N GLY A 100 -18.48 2.18 -2.11
CA GLY A 100 -18.24 2.45 -3.52
C GLY A 100 -18.98 1.50 -4.48
N PRO A 101 -18.93 1.77 -5.79
CA PRO A 101 -19.52 0.92 -6.81
C PRO A 101 -18.97 -0.51 -6.80
N ASN A 102 -19.71 -1.45 -7.39
CA ASN A 102 -19.21 -2.80 -7.62
C ASN A 102 -18.02 -2.78 -8.59
N ILE A 103 -17.06 -3.69 -8.41
CA ILE A 103 -15.93 -3.87 -9.31
C ILE A 103 -16.27 -4.98 -10.30
N PRO A 104 -16.28 -4.71 -11.63
CA PRO A 104 -16.50 -5.73 -12.63
C PRO A 104 -15.25 -6.61 -12.80
N LEU A 105 -15.45 -7.91 -13.00
CA LEU A 105 -14.40 -8.88 -13.30
C LEU A 105 -14.84 -9.74 -14.47
N VAL A 106 -14.12 -9.68 -15.59
CA VAL A 106 -14.44 -10.48 -16.79
C VAL A 106 -13.30 -11.47 -17.04
N LEU A 107 -13.66 -12.74 -17.09
CA LEU A 107 -12.74 -13.85 -17.37
C LEU A 107 -13.09 -14.43 -18.74
N ASP A 108 -12.11 -14.48 -19.64
CA ASP A 108 -12.25 -15.07 -20.98
C ASP A 108 -12.04 -16.60 -21.00
N GLU A 109 -11.47 -17.14 -19.93
CA GLU A 109 -11.28 -18.56 -19.70
C GLU A 109 -11.31 -18.87 -18.20
N ASP A 110 -11.48 -20.15 -17.85
CA ASP A 110 -11.36 -20.59 -16.46
C ASP A 110 -9.92 -20.31 -15.97
N ARG A 111 -9.79 -19.61 -14.85
CA ARG A 111 -8.48 -19.30 -14.28
C ARG A 111 -8.54 -19.14 -12.77
N THR A 112 -7.37 -19.23 -12.15
CA THR A 112 -7.18 -18.73 -10.79
C THR A 112 -7.08 -17.21 -10.85
N VAL A 113 -7.80 -16.55 -9.94
CA VAL A 113 -7.77 -15.09 -9.74
C VAL A 113 -7.34 -14.84 -8.30
N THR A 114 -6.34 -13.98 -8.12
CA THR A 114 -5.90 -13.53 -6.81
C THR A 114 -6.48 -12.16 -6.50
N PHE A 115 -7.06 -12.01 -5.32
CA PHE A 115 -7.63 -10.76 -4.82
C PHE A 115 -6.73 -10.20 -3.73
N TYR A 116 -6.57 -8.88 -3.72
CA TYR A 116 -5.70 -8.16 -2.79
C TYR A 116 -6.48 -7.00 -2.17
N PHE A 117 -6.46 -6.91 -0.84
CA PHE A 117 -7.08 -5.81 -0.10
C PHE A 117 -6.09 -5.17 0.88
N ASP A 118 -5.97 -3.86 0.80
CA ASP A 118 -5.24 -3.04 1.78
C ASP A 118 -6.24 -2.35 2.71
N ALA A 119 -6.23 -2.73 3.99
CA ALA A 119 -7.08 -2.13 5.01
C ALA A 119 -6.74 -0.66 5.31
N ASN A 120 -5.52 -0.20 4.99
CA ASN A 120 -5.09 1.18 5.19
C ASN A 120 -5.73 2.13 4.18
N THR A 121 -5.83 1.70 2.92
CA THR A 121 -6.33 2.52 1.82
C THR A 121 -7.78 2.18 1.45
N GLY A 122 -8.27 1.02 1.86
CA GLY A 122 -9.54 0.47 1.42
C GLY A 122 -9.51 -0.05 -0.01
N TRP A 123 -8.33 -0.13 -0.63
CA TRP A 123 -8.23 -0.56 -2.01
C TRP A 123 -8.34 -2.07 -2.10
N ILE A 124 -9.32 -2.52 -2.88
CA ILE A 124 -9.55 -3.91 -3.25
C ILE A 124 -9.33 -4.04 -4.76
N THR A 125 -8.55 -5.03 -5.18
CA THR A 125 -8.31 -5.31 -6.61
C THR A 125 -8.04 -6.79 -6.87
N ASP A 126 -7.81 -7.14 -8.13
CA ASP A 126 -7.56 -8.49 -8.61
C ASP A 126 -6.46 -8.51 -9.70
N ASP A 127 -5.81 -9.67 -9.87
CA ASP A 127 -4.73 -9.91 -10.85
C ASP A 127 -5.19 -10.07 -12.32
N VAL A 128 -6.46 -9.74 -12.61
CA VAL A 128 -6.99 -9.70 -13.99
C VAL A 128 -7.13 -8.27 -14.47
N ASN A 129 -7.75 -7.42 -13.64
CA ASN A 129 -8.00 -6.02 -13.95
C ASN A 129 -6.76 -5.14 -13.76
N THR A 130 -5.87 -5.52 -12.84
CA THR A 130 -4.76 -4.68 -12.38
C THR A 130 -3.44 -5.42 -12.47
N LEU A 131 -2.41 -4.73 -12.95
CA LEU A 131 -1.04 -5.22 -12.86
C LEU A 131 -0.55 -5.08 -11.41
N ILE A 132 -0.21 -6.19 -10.77
CA ILE A 132 0.27 -6.18 -9.38
C ILE A 132 1.75 -5.82 -9.38
N VAL A 133 2.07 -4.56 -9.06
CA VAL A 133 3.44 -4.04 -9.09
C VAL A 133 3.93 -3.56 -7.72
N ASN A 134 5.16 -3.88 -7.38
CA ASN A 134 5.84 -3.33 -6.21
C ASN A 134 7.19 -2.71 -6.59
N VAL A 135 7.90 -2.22 -5.59
CA VAL A 135 9.19 -1.57 -5.76
C VAL A 135 10.27 -2.34 -5.00
N PRO A 136 10.92 -3.35 -5.62
CA PRO A 136 12.03 -4.02 -4.98
C PRO A 136 13.30 -3.18 -5.01
N GLY A 137 14.05 -3.20 -3.91
CA GLY A 137 15.23 -2.37 -3.77
C GLY A 137 16.04 -2.69 -2.53
N SER A 138 17.15 -1.96 -2.36
CA SER A 138 18.08 -2.11 -1.22
C SER A 138 17.57 -1.51 0.09
N TYR A 139 16.27 -1.22 0.18
CA TYR A 139 15.61 -0.57 1.32
C TYR A 139 14.46 -1.42 1.87
N GLN A 140 14.11 -2.52 1.22
CA GLN A 140 12.87 -3.26 1.53
C GLN A 140 12.90 -3.85 2.94
N SER A 141 14.06 -4.31 3.39
CA SER A 141 14.24 -4.75 4.78
C SER A 141 13.94 -3.64 5.80
N GLU A 142 14.20 -2.37 5.45
CA GLU A 142 13.93 -1.22 6.32
C GLU A 142 12.43 -0.91 6.46
N ILE A 143 11.61 -1.29 5.48
CA ILE A 143 10.14 -1.15 5.55
C ILE A 143 9.45 -2.43 6.05
N GLY A 144 10.23 -3.46 6.39
CA GLY A 144 9.77 -4.67 7.08
C GLY A 144 9.67 -5.92 6.22
N CYS A 145 10.16 -5.92 4.98
CA CYS A 145 10.34 -7.15 4.22
C CYS A 145 11.43 -8.02 4.86
N ALA A 146 11.41 -9.33 4.63
CA ALA A 146 12.47 -10.22 5.15
C ALA A 146 13.84 -9.93 4.52
N ASP A 147 13.85 -9.60 3.23
CA ASP A 147 15.05 -9.39 2.43
C ASP A 147 14.92 -8.14 1.54
N ASP A 148 16.07 -7.62 1.10
CA ASP A 148 16.15 -6.63 0.03
C ASP A 148 16.01 -7.30 -1.35
N TRP A 149 15.58 -6.51 -2.35
CA TRP A 149 15.40 -6.99 -3.73
C TRP A 149 14.43 -8.18 -3.84
N ALA A 150 13.42 -8.22 -2.97
CA ALA A 150 12.40 -9.25 -2.90
C ALA A 150 11.14 -8.80 -3.64
N PRO A 151 10.92 -9.22 -4.90
CA PRO A 151 9.70 -8.88 -5.63
C PRO A 151 8.45 -9.54 -5.03
N THR A 152 8.61 -10.58 -4.20
CA THR A 152 7.52 -11.24 -3.51
C THR A 152 6.96 -10.44 -2.33
N CYS A 153 7.70 -9.45 -1.79
CA CYS A 153 7.22 -8.64 -0.67
C CYS A 153 6.43 -7.43 -1.16
N LEU A 154 5.13 -7.39 -0.91
CA LEU A 154 4.20 -6.33 -1.29
C LEU A 154 4.13 -5.16 -0.29
N ARG A 155 5.04 -5.05 0.68
CA ARG A 155 5.12 -3.84 1.53
C ARG A 155 5.36 -2.54 0.77
N SER A 156 5.89 -2.63 -0.45
CA SER A 156 6.02 -1.51 -1.39
C SER A 156 5.05 -1.61 -2.58
N TRP A 157 3.90 -2.25 -2.40
CA TRP A 157 2.85 -2.36 -3.40
C TRP A 157 2.43 -0.97 -3.87
N LEU A 158 2.62 -0.70 -5.16
CA LEU A 158 2.15 0.53 -5.77
C LEU A 158 0.66 0.35 -6.09
N GLN A 159 -0.14 1.36 -5.74
CA GLN A 159 -1.59 1.29 -5.87
C GLN A 159 -2.11 2.29 -6.89
N ASP A 160 -3.16 1.92 -7.61
CA ASP A 160 -3.87 2.77 -8.58
C ASP A 160 -5.39 2.65 -8.37
N PRO A 161 -5.95 3.27 -7.31
CA PRO A 161 -7.39 3.19 -7.05
C PRO A 161 -8.27 3.85 -8.10
N ASP A 162 -7.79 4.90 -8.78
CA ASP A 162 -8.58 5.64 -9.78
C ASP A 162 -8.46 5.10 -11.22
N GLY A 163 -7.51 4.18 -11.45
CA GLY A 163 -7.38 3.42 -12.68
C GLY A 163 -6.81 4.24 -13.84
N ASP A 164 -6.04 5.29 -13.55
CA ASP A 164 -5.44 6.15 -14.56
C ASP A 164 -4.12 5.60 -15.14
N GLY A 165 -3.63 4.49 -14.58
CA GLY A 165 -2.39 3.82 -14.96
C GLY A 165 -1.14 4.37 -14.26
N VAL A 166 -1.30 5.25 -13.28
CA VAL A 166 -0.24 5.85 -12.45
C VAL A 166 -0.30 5.30 -11.03
N PHE A 167 0.56 4.32 -10.78
CA PHE A 167 0.62 3.60 -9.52
C PHE A 167 1.49 4.34 -8.52
N THR A 168 1.05 4.45 -7.26
CA THR A 168 1.73 5.19 -6.21
C THR A 168 1.94 4.37 -4.94
N PHE A 169 3.13 4.49 -4.34
CA PHE A 169 3.44 3.99 -3.00
C PHE A 169 4.16 5.08 -2.21
N ARG A 170 3.83 5.24 -0.93
CA ARG A 170 4.41 6.27 -0.05
C ARG A 170 4.83 5.67 1.27
N THR A 171 6.02 6.03 1.75
CA THR A 171 6.49 5.62 3.07
C THR A 171 7.46 6.63 3.68
N GLY A 172 7.39 6.80 4.99
CA GLY A 172 8.41 7.50 5.78
C GLY A 172 9.34 6.55 6.53
N ALA A 173 9.19 5.23 6.36
CA ALA A 173 9.92 4.26 7.17
C ALA A 173 11.38 4.04 6.70
N ILE A 174 11.76 4.53 5.52
CA ILE A 174 13.11 4.37 4.99
C ILE A 174 14.07 5.31 5.77
N PRO A 175 15.11 4.79 6.45
CA PRO A 175 16.11 5.60 7.14
C PRO A 175 16.94 6.48 6.21
N ALA A 176 17.70 7.42 6.77
CA ALA A 176 18.66 8.21 6.01
C ALA A 176 19.73 7.33 5.35
N GLY A 177 19.93 7.47 4.05
CA GLY A 177 20.84 6.62 3.30
C GLY A 177 20.75 6.77 1.79
N ALA A 178 21.67 6.10 1.09
CA ALA A 178 21.63 5.96 -0.36
C ALA A 178 21.12 4.56 -0.71
N TYR A 179 20.12 4.49 -1.58
CA TYR A 179 19.40 3.29 -1.91
C TYR A 179 19.21 3.16 -3.41
N GLU A 180 18.82 1.97 -3.85
CA GLU A 180 18.49 1.66 -5.23
C GLU A 180 17.17 0.89 -5.29
N ALA A 181 16.41 1.09 -6.36
CA ALA A 181 15.11 0.45 -6.57
C ALA A 181 14.85 0.10 -8.04
N LYS A 182 13.90 -0.81 -8.26
CA LYS A 182 13.28 -1.14 -9.55
C LYS A 182 11.79 -1.38 -9.35
N VAL A 183 11.03 -1.45 -10.44
CA VAL A 183 9.65 -1.92 -10.41
C VAL A 183 9.63 -3.37 -10.86
N ALA A 184 8.91 -4.23 -10.13
CA ALA A 184 8.66 -5.62 -10.51
C ALA A 184 7.15 -5.87 -10.55
N ALA A 185 6.73 -6.76 -11.45
CA ALA A 185 5.34 -7.17 -11.59
C ALA A 185 5.14 -8.63 -11.19
N ASP A 186 3.92 -8.95 -10.76
CA ASP A 186 3.43 -10.29 -10.46
C ASP A 186 4.36 -11.06 -9.52
N GLN A 187 4.83 -10.34 -8.49
CA GLN A 187 5.66 -10.86 -7.41
C GLN A 187 6.95 -11.58 -7.90
N SER A 188 7.45 -11.23 -9.09
CA SER A 188 8.58 -11.93 -9.71
C SER A 188 9.50 -10.99 -10.48
N TRP A 189 10.71 -11.48 -10.79
CA TRP A 189 11.62 -10.77 -11.68
C TRP A 189 11.34 -10.99 -13.17
N ALA A 190 10.32 -11.76 -13.54
CA ALA A 190 10.04 -12.10 -14.95
C ALA A 190 9.70 -10.84 -15.77
N LEU A 191 8.93 -9.93 -15.19
CA LEU A 191 8.60 -8.63 -15.77
C LEU A 191 9.01 -7.53 -14.77
N ASN A 192 9.94 -6.68 -15.18
CA ASN A 192 10.47 -5.62 -14.33
C ASN A 192 11.04 -4.48 -15.17
N TRP A 193 11.04 -3.28 -14.60
CA TRP A 193 11.55 -2.07 -15.23
C TRP A 193 12.53 -1.34 -14.31
N GLY A 194 13.55 -0.76 -14.93
CA GLY A 194 14.57 0.04 -14.27
C GLY A 194 14.61 1.46 -14.80
N ALA A 195 15.79 2.07 -14.77
CA ALA A 195 16.03 3.44 -15.22
C ALA A 195 15.47 3.71 -16.62
N ASN A 196 14.76 4.84 -16.74
CA ASN A 196 14.09 5.30 -17.96
C ASN A 196 13.03 4.33 -18.51
N GLY A 197 12.42 3.50 -17.65
CA GLY A 197 11.39 2.53 -18.04
C GLY A 197 11.89 1.39 -18.92
N ALA A 198 13.20 1.15 -18.94
CA ALA A 198 13.76 0.02 -19.66
C ALA A 198 13.39 -1.29 -18.96
N GLN A 199 12.78 -2.23 -19.70
CA GLN A 199 12.56 -3.59 -19.21
C GLN A 199 13.91 -4.25 -18.93
N ASN A 200 14.06 -4.88 -17.75
CA ASN A 200 15.35 -5.36 -17.25
C ASN A 200 16.44 -4.27 -17.18
N GLY A 201 16.03 -3.01 -17.07
CA GLY A 201 16.92 -1.86 -17.00
C GLY A 201 17.78 -1.80 -15.75
N ALA A 202 18.70 -0.85 -15.74
CA ALA A 202 19.55 -0.54 -14.59
C ALA A 202 18.72 -0.11 -13.37
N ASN A 203 19.29 -0.22 -12.18
CA ASN A 203 18.65 0.23 -10.94
C ASN A 203 18.46 1.76 -10.93
N ILE A 204 17.45 2.25 -10.21
CA ILE A 204 17.16 3.67 -10.03
C ILE A 204 17.69 4.09 -8.65
N PRO A 205 18.74 4.94 -8.58
CA PRO A 205 19.29 5.39 -7.31
C PRO A 205 18.44 6.52 -6.71
N PHE A 206 18.34 6.55 -5.38
CA PHE A 206 17.76 7.67 -4.63
C PHE A 206 18.49 7.84 -3.28
N VAL A 207 18.34 9.02 -2.67
CA VAL A 207 18.98 9.35 -1.38
C VAL A 207 17.94 9.91 -0.44
N VAL A 208 17.80 9.29 0.73
CA VAL A 208 16.97 9.77 1.84
C VAL A 208 17.85 10.65 2.74
N PRO A 209 17.56 11.96 2.87
CA PRO A 209 18.45 12.91 3.55
C PRO A 209 18.43 12.76 5.08
N GLU A 210 17.28 12.44 5.67
CA GLU A 210 17.09 12.26 7.11
C GLU A 210 16.02 11.21 7.40
N ASP A 211 16.08 10.57 8.57
CA ASP A 211 15.09 9.59 8.99
C ASP A 211 13.68 10.20 8.99
N ASN A 212 12.66 9.40 8.62
CA ASN A 212 11.28 9.83 8.49
C ASN A 212 11.00 10.81 7.34
N THR A 213 11.96 11.02 6.42
CA THR A 213 11.66 11.73 5.18
C THR A 213 10.67 10.91 4.36
N LEU A 214 9.58 11.55 3.92
CA LEU A 214 8.64 10.91 3.01
C LEU A 214 9.33 10.59 1.67
N VAL A 215 9.20 9.34 1.26
CA VAL A 215 9.55 8.87 -0.06
C VAL A 215 8.27 8.44 -0.76
N GLU A 216 8.06 8.95 -1.96
CA GLU A 216 6.96 8.59 -2.84
C GLU A 216 7.54 7.97 -4.12
N PHE A 217 7.04 6.78 -4.45
CA PHE A 217 7.33 6.09 -5.68
C PHE A 217 6.10 6.20 -6.58
N VAL A 218 6.29 6.69 -7.80
CA VAL A 218 5.24 6.86 -8.81
C VAL A 218 5.66 6.12 -10.07
N PHE A 219 4.86 5.14 -10.50
CA PHE A 219 5.11 4.34 -11.70
C PHE A 219 4.01 4.54 -12.72
N ASN A 220 4.36 4.95 -13.93
CA ASN A 220 3.42 5.12 -15.03
C ASN A 220 3.50 3.94 -15.99
N THR A 221 2.39 3.22 -16.17
CA THR A 221 2.35 2.04 -17.06
C THR A 221 2.43 2.38 -18.55
N SER A 222 2.16 3.64 -18.95
CA SER A 222 2.20 4.04 -20.36
C SER A 222 3.63 4.16 -20.93
N ASP A 223 4.59 4.56 -20.10
CA ASP A 223 6.01 4.68 -20.46
C ASP A 223 6.94 3.79 -19.62
N HIS A 224 6.38 3.10 -18.62
CA HIS A 224 7.05 2.27 -17.62
C HIS A 224 8.09 3.01 -16.78
N VAL A 225 8.02 4.34 -16.70
CA VAL A 225 8.97 5.13 -15.91
C VAL A 225 8.52 5.17 -14.45
N MET A 226 9.44 4.83 -13.54
CA MET A 226 9.30 5.12 -12.11
C MET A 226 10.01 6.43 -11.77
N THR A 227 9.27 7.34 -11.15
CA THR A 227 9.77 8.56 -10.51
C THR A 227 9.82 8.34 -9.00
N ILE A 228 10.93 8.72 -8.36
CA ILE A 228 11.10 8.66 -6.90
C ILE A 228 11.22 10.10 -6.38
N ASN A 229 10.21 10.53 -5.65
CA ASN A 229 10.19 11.84 -5.00
C ASN A 229 10.65 11.67 -3.55
N VAL A 230 11.75 12.32 -3.17
CA VAL A 230 12.26 12.31 -1.80
C VAL A 230 12.07 13.70 -1.20
N GLY A 231 11.31 13.77 -0.10
CA GLY A 231 10.95 15.04 0.52
C GLY A 231 9.80 15.74 -0.20
N GLY A 232 8.97 16.42 0.58
CA GLY A 232 7.72 17.04 0.15
C GLY A 232 6.74 17.10 1.31
N GLU A 233 5.69 17.91 1.21
CA GLU A 233 4.56 17.71 2.13
C GLU A 233 3.95 16.35 1.81
N ALA A 234 3.69 15.54 2.84
CA ALA A 234 2.81 14.40 2.68
C ALA A 234 1.53 14.92 2.02
N ALA A 235 1.25 14.46 0.79
CA ALA A 235 -0.07 14.62 0.23
C ALA A 235 -1.01 14.13 1.32
N SER A 236 -1.77 15.08 1.88
CA SER A 236 -2.61 14.87 3.03
C SER A 236 -3.38 13.57 2.83
N THR A 237 -3.53 12.75 3.87
CA THR A 237 -4.46 11.61 3.87
C THR A 237 -5.92 12.04 3.61
N LEU A 238 -6.17 13.34 3.47
CA LEU A 238 -7.31 13.87 2.75
C LEU A 238 -7.12 13.61 1.25
N VAL A 239 -7.77 12.56 0.75
CA VAL A 239 -8.05 12.39 -0.69
C VAL A 239 -8.55 13.72 -1.24
N GLY A 240 -7.68 14.42 -1.98
CA GLY A 240 -8.05 15.64 -2.67
C GLY A 240 -9.01 15.26 -3.78
N ASN A 241 -10.31 15.38 -3.54
CA ASN A 241 -11.31 15.19 -4.57
C ASN A 241 -11.15 16.30 -5.63
N LEU A 242 -10.58 15.96 -6.79
CA LEU A 242 -10.35 16.88 -7.92
C LEU A 242 -11.65 17.49 -8.47
N PHE A 243 -12.83 16.93 -8.15
CA PHE A 243 -14.14 17.52 -8.49
C PHE A 243 -14.60 18.60 -7.50
N THR A 244 -13.90 18.79 -6.38
CA THR A 244 -14.22 19.83 -5.36
C THR A 244 -13.19 20.95 -5.26
N ALA A 245 -12.09 20.90 -6.03
CA ALA A 245 -11.10 21.95 -6.07
C ALA A 245 -11.67 23.23 -6.73
N GLN A 246 -12.28 24.11 -5.93
CA GLN A 246 -12.68 25.45 -6.37
C GLN A 246 -11.63 26.48 -5.91
N ALA A 247 -10.94 27.09 -6.86
CA ALA A 247 -10.11 28.26 -6.59
C ALA A 247 -11.00 29.49 -6.32
N HIS A 248 -11.07 29.91 -5.06
CA HIS A 248 -11.64 31.21 -4.70
C HIS A 248 -10.58 32.29 -4.86
N TRP A 249 -10.68 33.08 -5.94
CA TRP A 249 -9.88 34.29 -6.07
C TRP A 249 -10.46 35.37 -5.18
N VAL A 250 -9.70 35.80 -4.18
CA VAL A 250 -10.03 37.00 -3.38
C VAL A 250 -9.54 38.21 -4.17
N THR A 251 -10.47 39.07 -4.59
CA THR A 251 -10.19 40.39 -5.19
C THR A 251 -9.97 41.44 -4.12
#